data_AF-A0A7S3N0P6-F1
#
_entry.id   AF-A0A7S3N0P6-F1
#
_cell.length_a   1.000
_cell.length_b   1.000
_cell.length_c   1.000
_cell.angle_alpha   90.00
_cell.angle_beta   90.00
_cell.angle_gamma   90.00
#
_symmetry.space_group_name_H-M   'P 1'
#
loop_
_entity.id
_entity.type
_entity.pdbx_description
1 polymer ?
#
loop_
_entity_poly.entity_id
_entity_poly.type
_entity_poly.pdbx_seq_one_letter_code
_entity_poly.pdbx_strand_id
1 'polypeptide(L)'
;MKSSNVSLRISSEKGISFELAFDNKNESEPQRATVQVTFNPAIQDVLTFEVRLDSLPEVHRTGYEVTVNFRMLDWDNNQTFYTDANGLEMQERVLNYRPTWDLKNTNYKEALQNVTANYYPVTSAIAIRDGSKQMTVMPDRSQ
;
A
#
# COMPACT_ATOMS: atom_id res chain seq x y z
N MET A 1 12.08 3.42 18.30
CA MET A 1 10.83 2.75 17.87
C MET A 1 9.71 3.22 18.78
N LYS A 2 8.71 3.91 18.24
CA LYS A 2 7.52 4.33 18.99
C LYS A 2 6.48 3.22 18.87
N SER A 3 5.90 2.76 19.98
CA SER A 3 4.94 1.66 19.99
C SER A 3 3.51 2.17 19.87
N SER A 4 2.83 1.74 18.80
CA SER A 4 1.37 1.81 18.69
C SER A 4 0.78 0.57 19.35
N ASN A 5 -0.32 0.74 20.09
CA ASN A 5 -1.06 -0.39 20.64
C ASN A 5 -1.91 -0.97 19.51
N VAL A 6 -1.75 -2.26 19.22
CA VAL A 6 -2.60 -3.00 18.27
C VAL A 6 -3.54 -3.88 19.08
N SER A 7 -4.83 -3.59 19.08
CA SER A 7 -5.84 -4.52 19.58
C SER A 7 -6.31 -5.42 18.44
N LEU A 8 -6.32 -6.73 18.67
CA LEU A 8 -6.84 -7.75 17.75
C LEU A 8 -8.19 -8.25 18.27
N ARG A 9 -9.23 -8.22 17.44
CA ARG A 9 -10.54 -8.84 17.73
C ARG A 9 -10.86 -9.82 16.62
N ILE A 10 -11.24 -11.06 16.99
CA ILE A 10 -11.60 -12.13 16.05
C ILE A 10 -13.12 -12.34 16.10
N SER A 11 -13.79 -12.28 14.94
CA SER A 11 -15.21 -12.66 14.79
C SER A 11 -15.34 -13.70 13.68
N SER A 12 -16.16 -14.74 13.87
CA SER A 12 -16.16 -15.97 13.07
C SER A 12 -17.39 -16.20 12.18
N GLU A 13 -18.29 -15.22 12.02
CA GLU A 13 -19.57 -15.51 11.36
C GLU A 13 -19.51 -15.57 9.82
N LYS A 14 -18.44 -15.04 9.18
CA LYS A 14 -18.29 -15.03 7.70
C LYS A 14 -16.83 -15.23 7.21
N GLY A 15 -15.99 -15.84 8.03
CA GLY A 15 -14.53 -15.88 7.85
C GLY A 15 -13.83 -15.35 9.10
N ILE A 16 -12.50 -15.43 9.14
CA ILE A 16 -11.72 -14.88 10.25
C ILE A 16 -11.50 -13.39 9.97
N SER A 17 -12.22 -12.53 10.69
CA SER A 17 -12.00 -11.08 10.66
C SER A 17 -11.11 -10.64 11.82
N PHE A 18 -10.01 -9.95 11.51
CA PHE A 18 -9.19 -9.24 12.49
C PHE A 18 -9.45 -7.75 12.35
N GLU A 19 -9.78 -7.07 13.44
CA GLU A 19 -9.70 -5.62 13.53
C GLU A 19 -8.32 -5.23 14.05
N LEU A 20 -7.59 -4.38 13.32
CA LEU A 20 -6.35 -3.74 13.78
C LEU A 20 -6.61 -2.26 13.97
N ALA A 21 -6.53 -1.77 15.21
CA ALA A 21 -6.55 -0.34 15.50
C ALA A 21 -5.12 0.17 15.73
N PHE A 22 -4.71 1.22 15.02
CA PHE A 22 -3.43 1.89 15.22
C PHE A 22 -3.66 3.24 15.88
N ASP A 23 -3.02 3.51 17.02
CA ASP A 23 -3.07 4.81 17.70
C ASP A 23 -1.69 5.46 17.71
N ASN A 24 -1.59 6.71 17.23
CA ASN A 24 -0.38 7.51 17.29
C ASN A 24 -0.36 8.39 18.55
N LYS A 25 0.21 7.86 19.62
CA LYS A 25 0.30 8.49 20.96
C LYS A 25 1.05 9.84 21.03
N ASN A 26 1.57 10.36 19.92
CA ASN A 26 2.35 11.61 19.90
C ASN A 26 1.55 12.81 19.41
N GLU A 27 0.32 12.61 18.96
CA GLU A 27 -0.57 13.69 18.54
C GLU A 27 -1.54 14.00 19.68
N SER A 28 -1.99 15.26 19.76
CA SER A 28 -2.99 15.69 20.74
C SER A 28 -4.33 14.99 20.55
N GLU A 29 -4.59 14.50 19.34
CA GLU A 29 -5.74 13.69 18.99
C GLU A 29 -5.30 12.29 18.50
N PRO A 30 -5.90 11.21 19.03
CA PRO A 30 -5.55 9.85 18.64
C PRO A 30 -6.00 9.57 17.21
N GLN A 31 -5.03 9.39 16.30
CA GLN A 31 -5.30 8.90 14.94
C GLN A 31 -5.67 7.43 15.00
N ARG A 32 -6.74 7.02 14.30
CA ARG A 32 -7.18 5.62 14.28
C ARG A 32 -7.40 5.14 12.86
N ALA A 33 -6.93 3.93 12.57
CA ALA A 33 -7.30 3.18 11.38
C ALA A 33 -7.73 1.79 11.80
N THR A 34 -8.84 1.31 11.25
CA THR A 34 -9.35 -0.05 11.42
C THR A 34 -9.12 -0.82 10.12
N VAL A 35 -8.43 -1.95 10.20
CA VAL A 35 -8.31 -2.89 9.08
C VAL A 35 -9.11 -4.14 9.41
N GLN A 36 -10.04 -4.52 8.54
CA GLN A 36 -10.75 -5.79 8.58
C GLN A 36 -10.23 -6.71 7.46
N VAL A 37 -9.68 -7.86 7.84
CA VAL A 37 -9.19 -8.88 6.89
C VAL A 37 -10.23 -9.98 6.74
N THR A 38 -10.58 -10.40 5.53
CA THR A 38 -11.53 -11.51 5.32
C THR A 38 -10.93 -12.57 4.40
N PHE A 39 -11.10 -13.83 4.80
CA PHE A 39 -10.79 -15.01 4.01
C PHE A 39 -12.09 -15.69 3.56
N ASN A 40 -12.29 -15.80 2.25
CA ASN A 40 -13.46 -16.48 1.68
C ASN A 40 -13.04 -17.87 1.15
N PRO A 41 -13.49 -18.97 1.75
CA PRO A 41 -13.09 -20.32 1.31
C PRO A 41 -13.57 -20.67 -0.12
N ALA A 42 -14.55 -19.94 -0.68
CA ALA A 42 -15.01 -20.13 -2.05
C ALA A 42 -14.08 -19.50 -3.10
N ILE A 43 -13.26 -18.51 -2.71
CA ILE A 43 -12.27 -17.87 -3.59
C ILE A 43 -10.89 -18.12 -2.99
N GLN A 44 -10.28 -19.23 -3.40
CA GLN A 44 -8.96 -19.63 -2.93
C GLN A 44 -7.92 -18.56 -3.31
N ASP A 45 -6.91 -18.37 -2.47
CA ASP A 45 -5.77 -17.47 -2.66
C ASP A 45 -6.07 -15.96 -2.71
N VAL A 46 -7.28 -15.54 -2.32
CA VAL A 46 -7.65 -14.12 -2.21
C VAL A 46 -7.95 -13.75 -0.76
N LEU A 47 -7.28 -12.70 -0.28
CA LEU A 47 -7.57 -12.01 0.98
C LEU A 47 -8.19 -10.66 0.67
N THR A 48 -9.29 -10.34 1.34
CA THR A 48 -9.93 -9.02 1.25
C THR A 48 -9.49 -8.17 2.44
N PHE A 49 -9.03 -6.96 2.17
CA PHE A 49 -8.67 -5.97 3.19
C PHE A 49 -9.62 -4.79 3.08
N GLU A 50 -10.46 -4.58 4.09
CA GLU A 50 -11.26 -3.38 4.22
C GLU A 50 -10.58 -2.44 5.20
N VAL A 51 -10.13 -1.28 4.70
CA VAL A 51 -9.39 -0.29 5.50
C VAL A 51 -10.28 0.92 5.71
N ARG A 52 -10.54 1.26 6.97
CA ARG A 52 -11.29 2.45 7.38
C ARG A 52 -10.35 3.36 8.16
N LEU A 53 -10.13 4.55 7.64
CA LEU A 53 -9.42 5.61 8.34
C LEU A 53 -10.44 6.46 9.10
N ASP A 54 -10.19 6.70 10.38
CA ASP A 54 -10.97 7.66 11.16
C ASP A 54 -10.53 9.10 10.82
N SER A 55 -11.00 10.07 11.60
CA SER A 55 -10.63 11.47 11.42
C SER A 55 -9.11 11.65 11.46
N LEU A 56 -8.60 12.39 10.47
CA LEU A 56 -7.25 12.92 10.50
C LEU A 56 -7.15 13.97 11.62
N PRO A 57 -5.96 14.17 12.21
CA PRO A 57 -5.79 15.17 13.27
C PRO A 57 -6.13 16.57 12.73
N GLU A 58 -6.56 17.47 13.62
CA GLU A 58 -6.80 18.87 13.25
C GLU A 58 -5.55 19.51 12.63
N VAL A 59 -5.68 19.99 11.39
CA VAL A 59 -4.55 20.49 10.61
C VAL A 59 -4.32 21.96 10.94
N HIS A 60 -3.18 22.28 11.57
CA HIS A 60 -2.78 23.68 11.74
C HIS A 60 -1.80 24.16 10.68
N ARG A 61 -0.82 23.33 10.23
CA ARG A 61 0.20 23.70 9.20
C ARG A 61 0.84 22.54 8.39
N THR A 62 0.51 21.28 8.65
CA THR A 62 1.17 20.10 8.04
C THR A 62 0.15 19.18 7.38
N GLY A 63 0.34 18.85 6.10
CA GLY A 63 -0.48 17.87 5.39
C GLY A 63 -0.04 16.43 5.69
N TYR A 64 -0.99 15.50 5.71
CA TYR A 64 -0.73 14.08 5.90
C TYR A 64 -1.17 13.31 4.65
N GLU A 65 -0.31 12.40 4.19
CA GLU A 65 -0.62 11.41 3.16
C GLU A 65 -0.60 10.02 3.80
N VAL A 66 -1.73 9.32 3.79
CA VAL A 66 -1.86 8.00 4.40
C VAL A 66 -1.76 6.93 3.33
N THR A 67 -0.91 5.94 3.56
CA THR A 67 -0.67 4.84 2.62
C THR A 67 -0.84 3.50 3.31
N VAL A 68 -1.38 2.52 2.57
CA VAL A 68 -1.42 1.13 2.99
C VAL A 68 -0.26 0.41 2.32
N ASN A 69 0.66 -0.10 3.13
CA ASN A 69 1.88 -0.74 2.63
C ASN A 69 1.78 -2.26 2.82
N PHE A 70 1.66 -2.98 1.71
CA PHE A 70 1.75 -4.44 1.70
C PHE A 70 3.22 -4.85 1.56
N ARG A 71 3.73 -5.63 2.51
CA ARG A 71 5.11 -6.12 2.51
C ARG A 71 5.13 -7.64 2.47
N MET A 72 5.70 -8.18 1.41
CA MET A 72 6.10 -9.59 1.39
C MET A 72 7.43 -9.75 2.10
N LEU A 73 7.52 -10.77 2.96
CA LEU A 73 8.77 -11.21 3.57
C LEU A 73 9.44 -12.21 2.63
N ASP A 74 10.77 -12.20 2.57
CA ASP A 74 11.56 -13.13 1.76
C ASP A 74 11.16 -13.18 0.28
N TRP A 75 10.98 -11.99 -0.32
CA TRP A 75 10.60 -11.81 -1.72
C TRP A 75 11.61 -10.93 -2.44
N ASP A 76 12.07 -11.36 -3.62
CA ASP A 76 12.92 -10.55 -4.49
C ASP A 76 12.22 -10.24 -5.82
N ASN A 77 11.79 -9.00 -5.98
CA ASN A 77 11.19 -8.51 -7.22
C ASN A 77 12.18 -7.77 -8.13
N ASN A 78 13.47 -7.81 -7.82
CA ASN A 78 14.53 -7.11 -8.56
C ASN A 78 14.17 -5.63 -8.84
N GLN A 79 13.64 -4.93 -7.81
CA GLN A 79 13.18 -3.54 -7.89
C GLN A 79 12.12 -3.25 -8.97
N THR A 80 11.46 -4.29 -9.47
CA THR A 80 10.50 -4.21 -10.59
C THR A 80 9.09 -4.53 -10.10
N PHE A 81 8.14 -3.74 -10.52
CA PHE A 81 6.72 -3.91 -10.22
C PHE A 81 5.89 -3.56 -11.44
N TYR A 82 4.62 -3.91 -11.43
CA TYR A 82 3.74 -3.75 -12.58
C TYR A 82 2.47 -3.03 -12.15
N THR A 83 2.04 -2.04 -12.93
CA THR A 83 0.79 -1.29 -12.70
C THR A 83 -0.08 -1.39 -13.94
N ASP A 84 -1.38 -1.46 -13.78
CA ASP A 84 -2.30 -1.40 -14.92
C ASP A 84 -2.22 -0.04 -15.66
N ALA A 85 -2.63 -0.03 -16.92
CA ALA A 85 -2.91 1.17 -17.70
C ALA A 85 -4.42 1.30 -17.90
N ASN A 86 -5.09 2.04 -17.01
CA ASN A 86 -6.55 2.23 -17.02
C ASN A 86 -7.33 0.91 -17.02
N GLY A 87 -6.86 -0.07 -16.25
CA GLY A 87 -7.51 -1.36 -16.09
C GLY A 87 -7.22 -2.37 -17.20
N LEU A 88 -6.33 -2.02 -18.14
CA LEU A 88 -5.97 -2.86 -19.27
C LEU A 88 -4.59 -3.51 -19.06
N GLU A 89 -3.64 -3.24 -19.94
CA GLU A 89 -2.31 -3.86 -19.94
C GLU A 89 -1.50 -3.49 -18.68
N MET A 90 -0.80 -4.49 -18.12
CA MET A 90 0.15 -4.29 -17.03
C MET A 90 1.47 -3.72 -17.57
N GLN A 91 1.82 -2.52 -17.14
CA GLN A 91 3.04 -1.82 -17.51
C GLN A 91 4.16 -2.11 -16.51
N GLU A 92 5.34 -2.46 -17.00
CA GLU A 92 6.54 -2.66 -16.18
C GLU A 92 7.09 -1.33 -15.64
N ARG A 93 7.38 -1.30 -14.34
CA ARG A 93 7.96 -0.18 -13.62
C ARG A 93 9.21 -0.65 -12.89
N VAL A 94 10.33 0.03 -13.11
CA VAL A 94 11.58 -0.21 -12.38
C VAL A 94 11.84 0.98 -11.47
N LEU A 95 12.14 0.69 -10.20
CA LEU A 95 12.39 1.71 -9.19
C LEU A 95 13.50 2.68 -9.65
N ASN A 96 13.23 3.98 -9.56
CA ASN A 96 14.18 5.05 -9.91
C ASN A 96 14.68 4.99 -11.36
N TYR A 97 13.87 4.48 -12.30
CA TYR A 97 14.22 4.36 -13.71
C TYR A 97 13.16 4.97 -14.63
N ARG A 98 13.60 5.45 -15.79
CA ARG A 98 12.75 5.86 -16.91
C ARG A 98 13.36 5.35 -18.22
N PRO A 99 12.54 4.79 -19.14
CA PRO A 99 13.05 4.28 -20.42
C PRO A 99 13.43 5.39 -21.40
N THR A 100 12.87 6.59 -21.25
CA THR A 100 12.98 7.68 -22.24
C THR A 100 14.02 8.74 -21.89
N TRP A 101 14.48 8.83 -20.63
CA TRP A 101 15.46 9.84 -20.20
C TRP A 101 16.14 9.45 -18.88
N ASP A 102 17.25 10.12 -18.56
CA ASP A 102 18.07 9.83 -17.38
C ASP A 102 17.52 10.48 -16.10
N LEU A 103 16.70 9.72 -15.37
CA LEU A 103 16.08 10.17 -14.12
C LEU A 103 17.09 10.60 -13.04
N LYS A 104 18.24 9.91 -12.96
CA LYS A 104 19.24 10.16 -11.92
C LYS A 104 19.95 11.49 -12.13
N ASN A 105 20.33 11.78 -13.37
CA ASN A 105 21.14 12.95 -13.64
C ASN A 105 20.36 14.24 -13.83
N THR A 106 19.04 14.20 -14.07
CA THR A 106 18.24 15.42 -14.26
C THR A 106 17.33 15.78 -13.09
N ASN A 107 16.71 14.82 -12.40
CA ASN A 107 15.75 15.12 -11.32
C ASN A 107 16.30 14.82 -9.92
N TYR A 108 17.01 13.70 -9.73
CA TYR A 108 17.48 13.33 -8.39
C TYR A 108 18.61 14.21 -7.85
N LYS A 109 19.40 14.84 -8.73
CA LYS A 109 20.45 15.79 -8.31
C LYS A 109 19.91 17.08 -7.70
N GLU A 110 18.69 17.48 -8.08
CA GLU A 110 18.13 18.78 -7.67
C GLU A 110 17.00 18.69 -6.65
N ALA A 111 16.25 17.57 -6.60
CA ALA A 111 14.98 17.53 -5.87
C ALA A 111 14.79 16.39 -4.83
N LEU A 112 15.76 15.49 -4.59
CA LEU A 112 15.67 14.39 -3.58
C LEU A 112 14.32 13.61 -3.58
N GLN A 113 13.66 13.47 -4.73
CA GLN A 113 12.29 12.93 -4.87
C GLN A 113 12.24 11.40 -5.02
N ASN A 114 13.01 10.66 -4.22
CA ASN A 114 13.13 9.20 -4.36
C ASN A 114 11.81 8.44 -4.16
N VAL A 115 10.90 8.96 -3.34
CA VAL A 115 9.59 8.35 -3.09
C VAL A 115 8.56 8.78 -4.13
N THR A 116 8.32 10.09 -4.26
CA THR A 116 7.27 10.66 -5.12
C THR A 116 7.45 10.32 -6.59
N ALA A 117 8.69 10.24 -7.08
CA ALA A 117 8.98 9.89 -8.48
C ALA A 117 8.64 8.43 -8.84
N ASN A 118 8.28 7.58 -7.87
CA ASN A 118 7.91 6.18 -8.12
C ASN A 118 6.43 5.89 -7.84
N TYR A 119 5.60 6.91 -7.59
CA TYR A 119 4.16 6.77 -7.61
C TYR A 119 3.64 6.71 -9.05
N TYR A 120 2.73 5.77 -9.30
CA TYR A 120 2.04 5.58 -10.56
C TYR A 120 0.54 5.37 -10.27
N PRO A 121 -0.36 5.85 -11.15
CA PRO A 121 -1.77 5.58 -10.99
C PRO A 121 -2.04 4.07 -11.08
N VAL A 122 -2.85 3.56 -10.16
CA VAL A 122 -3.30 2.16 -10.17
C VAL A 122 -4.82 2.18 -10.18
N THR A 123 -5.44 1.72 -11.26
CA THR A 123 -6.90 1.74 -11.38
C THR A 123 -7.54 0.40 -11.05
N SER A 124 -6.82 -0.71 -11.27
CA SER A 124 -7.34 -2.06 -11.04
C SER A 124 -6.34 -2.99 -10.37
N ALA A 125 -5.04 -2.85 -10.61
CA ALA A 125 -4.06 -3.79 -10.08
C ALA A 125 -2.62 -3.25 -10.07
N ILE A 126 -1.93 -3.57 -8.98
CA ILE A 126 -0.48 -3.52 -8.88
C ILE A 126 0.06 -4.91 -8.53
N ALA A 127 1.16 -5.32 -9.14
CA ALA A 127 1.75 -6.62 -8.91
C ALA A 127 3.28 -6.57 -8.73
N ILE A 128 3.78 -7.52 -7.95
CA ILE A 128 5.21 -7.86 -7.85
C ILE A 128 5.38 -9.35 -8.17
N ARG A 129 6.55 -9.70 -8.72
CA ARG A 129 6.88 -11.06 -9.15
C ARG A 129 8.21 -11.48 -8.56
N ASP A 130 8.35 -12.75 -8.21
CA ASP A 130 9.61 -13.40 -7.80
C ASP A 130 9.61 -14.81 -8.42
N GLY A 131 10.39 -14.98 -9.49
CA GLY A 131 10.36 -16.18 -10.33
C GLY A 131 8.97 -16.46 -10.88
N SER A 132 8.40 -17.62 -10.53
CA SER A 132 7.05 -18.03 -10.93
C SER A 132 5.94 -17.57 -9.98
N LYS A 133 6.27 -16.88 -8.89
CA LYS A 133 5.31 -16.42 -7.89
C LYS A 133 4.89 -14.98 -8.22
N GLN A 134 3.61 -14.66 -8.02
CA GLN A 134 3.09 -13.30 -8.18
C GLN A 134 2.21 -12.95 -6.99
N MET A 135 2.43 -11.76 -6.42
CA MET A 135 1.48 -11.12 -5.53
C MET A 135 0.81 -9.96 -6.29
N THR A 136 -0.51 -9.87 -6.20
CA THR A 136 -1.29 -8.80 -6.81
C THR A 136 -2.15 -8.13 -5.74
N VAL A 137 -2.16 -6.81 -5.72
CA VAL A 137 -3.07 -6.01 -4.91
C VAL A 137 -4.04 -5.31 -5.86
N MET A 138 -5.33 -5.45 -5.60
CA MET A 138 -6.41 -4.88 -6.41
C MET A 138 -7.18 -3.88 -5.56
N PRO A 139 -7.04 -2.57 -5.81
CA PRO A 139 -7.85 -1.58 -5.12
C PRO A 139 -9.29 -1.59 -5.64
N ASP A 140 -10.22 -1.09 -4.84
CA ASP A 140 -11.65 -0.95 -5.18
C ASP A 140 -11.96 0.29 -6.04
N ARG A 141 -10.98 1.20 -6.15
CA ARG A 141 -11.02 2.45 -6.92
C ARG A 141 -9.61 2.83 -7.35
N SER A 142 -9.50 3.82 -8.24
CA SER A 142 -8.19 4.39 -8.57
C SER A 142 -7.51 4.96 -7.33
N GLN A 143 -6.25 4.57 -7.12
CA GLN A 143 -5.35 5.07 -6.08
C GLN A 143 -4.05 5.58 -6.69
#